data_AF-A0A8C4N0Y2-F1
#
_entry.id   AF-A0A8C4N0Y2-F1
#
_cell.length_a   1.000
_cell.length_b   1.000
_cell.length_c   1.000
_cell.angle_alpha   90.00
_cell.angle_beta   90.00
_cell.angle_gamma   90.00
#
_symmetry.space_group_name_H-M   'P 1'
#
loop_
_entity.id
_entity.type
_entity.pdbx_description
1 polymer ?
#
loop_
_entity_poly.entity_id
_entity_poly.type
_entity_poly.pdbx_seq_one_letter_code
_entity_poly.pdbx_strand_id
1 'polypeptide(L)'
;MRPGRGARAFWFAMSASLIATMNRTEDIADFPEKERDSYEALQGIHSLMDDDRDGSVDRQESHEFLREDLQCSDPSARHSSFHREDSAVSFAEMWDAWRASEVYKWTSDDVLRWVEETVELPQYLELFRDHNISGPHLPQLAASNQTLLTGLLHITDRSHRHKLQLKALDVVLFGPPPATHSPVKDAILVAAVVAGLGAGWVAFLQSKRWRRHVRRMELELESLQQAEESLIELQNKLTQAEEEQRNVESEKRSLESRLRTRFERMRAVGGGPENKELGADADEKYKGGECGADQLRASLHRAEKELAMLRESSITTPALRPWLQLTYELEEEQGVLQRKLAEQRLFSARELVRVEMKR
;
A
#
# COMPACT_ATOMS: atom_id res chain seq x y z
N MET A 1 48.41 -19.56 -24.67
CA MET A 1 48.82 -18.63 -23.60
C MET A 1 50.04 -17.87 -24.06
N ARG A 2 49.88 -16.61 -24.49
CA ARG A 2 50.99 -15.73 -24.89
C ARG A 2 51.42 -14.92 -23.65
N PRO A 3 52.71 -14.77 -23.36
CA PRO A 3 53.16 -13.88 -22.30
C PRO A 3 52.90 -12.43 -22.71
N GLY A 4 52.26 -11.66 -21.81
CA GLY A 4 51.92 -10.25 -22.01
C GLY A 4 53.16 -9.39 -22.22
N ARG A 5 53.11 -8.52 -23.23
CA ARG A 5 54.20 -7.60 -23.60
C ARG A 5 54.56 -6.60 -22.49
N GLY A 6 53.69 -6.38 -21.50
CA GLY A 6 53.88 -5.40 -20.42
C GLY A 6 55.07 -5.68 -19.49
N ALA A 7 55.42 -6.95 -19.24
CA ALA A 7 56.46 -7.28 -18.25
C ALA A 7 57.89 -6.93 -18.71
N ARG A 8 58.15 -6.81 -20.02
CA ARG A 8 59.48 -6.45 -20.55
C ARG A 8 59.65 -4.94 -20.74
N ALA A 9 58.56 -4.22 -20.97
CA ALA A 9 58.55 -2.75 -21.00
C ALA A 9 58.77 -2.18 -19.58
N PHE A 10 58.28 -2.89 -18.56
CA PHE A 10 58.41 -2.54 -17.13
C PHE A 10 59.86 -2.28 -16.68
N TRP A 11 60.82 -3.09 -17.13
CA TRP A 11 62.22 -2.97 -16.70
C TRP A 11 63.03 -1.95 -17.50
N PHE A 12 62.68 -1.72 -18.77
CA PHE A 12 63.35 -0.72 -19.61
C PHE A 12 62.83 0.70 -19.37
N ALA A 13 61.59 0.88 -18.91
CA ALA A 13 61.02 2.20 -18.60
C ALA A 13 61.61 2.84 -17.33
N MET A 14 62.03 2.03 -16.35
CA MET A 14 62.67 2.50 -15.12
C MET A 14 64.01 3.22 -15.36
N SER A 15 64.79 2.81 -16.37
CA SER A 15 66.10 3.44 -16.65
C SER A 15 65.98 4.77 -17.41
N ALA A 16 64.91 4.96 -18.19
CA ALA A 16 64.64 6.22 -18.87
C ALA A 16 64.01 7.27 -17.93
N SER A 17 63.21 6.83 -16.95
CA SER A 17 62.62 7.69 -15.92
C SER A 17 63.68 8.36 -15.02
N LEU A 18 64.82 7.70 -14.82
CA LEU A 18 65.98 8.22 -14.08
C LEU A 18 66.70 9.39 -14.78
N ILE A 19 66.49 9.62 -16.08
CA ILE A 19 67.13 10.72 -16.81
C ILE A 19 66.18 11.94 -16.90
N ALA A 20 64.86 11.72 -16.91
CA ALA A 20 63.86 12.80 -16.86
C ALA A 20 63.69 13.42 -15.46
N THR A 21 64.20 12.76 -14.42
CA THR A 21 64.11 13.18 -13.00
C THR A 21 65.06 14.31 -12.62
N MET A 22 66.06 14.67 -13.44
CA MET A 22 67.04 15.72 -13.08
C MET A 22 66.58 17.16 -13.35
N ASN A 23 65.49 17.38 -14.10
CA ASN A 23 64.98 18.73 -14.43
C ASN A 23 63.67 19.11 -13.69
N ARG A 24 63.15 18.21 -12.83
CA ARG A 24 61.86 18.34 -12.12
C ARG A 24 62.06 18.21 -10.60
N THR A 25 63.16 18.73 -10.08
CA THR A 25 63.50 18.66 -8.65
C THR A 25 63.20 19.97 -7.91
N GLU A 26 62.81 21.03 -8.61
CA GLU A 26 62.59 22.35 -8.00
C GLU A 26 61.18 22.51 -7.39
N ASP A 27 60.14 21.87 -7.94
CA ASP A 27 58.75 21.97 -7.42
C ASP A 27 58.40 20.93 -6.34
N ILE A 28 59.18 19.85 -6.20
CA ILE A 28 58.91 18.76 -5.25
C ILE A 28 59.43 19.11 -3.84
N ALA A 29 60.28 20.15 -3.73
CA ALA A 29 61.07 20.44 -2.54
C ALA A 29 60.27 20.98 -1.32
N ASP A 30 59.01 21.37 -1.48
CA ASP A 30 58.22 22.03 -0.41
C ASP A 30 57.16 21.12 0.27
N PHE A 31 57.02 19.87 -0.17
CA PHE A 31 56.01 18.95 0.40
C PHE A 31 56.56 18.13 1.58
N PRO A 32 55.73 17.87 2.62
CA PRO A 32 56.07 16.90 3.67
C PRO A 32 56.28 15.50 3.06
N GLU A 33 57.22 14.72 3.60
CA GLU A 33 57.65 13.42 3.03
C GLU A 33 56.48 12.49 2.65
N LYS A 34 55.43 12.43 3.47
CA LYS A 34 54.23 11.61 3.21
C LYS A 34 53.46 12.03 1.95
N GLU A 35 53.44 13.32 1.64
CA GLU A 35 52.79 13.81 0.42
C GLU A 35 53.63 13.55 -0.81
N ARG A 36 54.96 13.49 -0.69
CA ARG A 36 55.86 13.14 -1.80
C ARG A 36 55.67 11.70 -2.25
N ASP A 37 55.63 10.76 -1.31
CA ASP A 37 55.43 9.35 -1.63
C ASP A 37 54.06 9.11 -2.30
N SER A 38 53.04 9.84 -1.86
CA SER A 38 51.69 9.76 -2.44
C SER A 38 51.58 10.45 -3.80
N TYR A 39 52.32 11.54 -3.98
CA TYR A 39 52.44 12.23 -5.26
C TYR A 39 53.15 11.36 -6.30
N GLU A 40 54.28 10.73 -5.94
CA GLU A 40 54.99 9.78 -6.81
C GLU A 40 54.11 8.57 -7.15
N ALA A 41 53.39 8.04 -6.16
CA ALA A 41 52.45 6.94 -6.39
C ALA A 41 51.33 7.33 -7.36
N LEU A 42 50.73 8.52 -7.18
CA LEU A 42 49.69 9.02 -8.08
C LEU A 42 50.24 9.31 -9.48
N GLN A 43 51.48 9.79 -9.57
CA GLN A 43 52.16 10.01 -10.85
C GLN A 43 52.39 8.69 -11.59
N GLY A 44 52.75 7.62 -10.86
CA GLY A 44 52.84 6.27 -11.40
C GLY A 44 51.51 5.75 -11.93
N ILE A 45 50.40 6.06 -11.24
CA ILE A 45 49.04 5.72 -11.68
C ILE A 45 48.65 6.53 -12.92
N HIS A 46 48.88 7.84 -12.94
CA HIS A 46 48.61 8.68 -14.10
C HIS A 46 49.38 8.21 -15.33
N SER A 47 50.68 7.91 -15.17
CA SER A 47 51.51 7.37 -16.27
C SER A 47 51.10 5.99 -16.74
N LEU A 48 50.31 5.24 -15.97
CA LEU A 48 49.72 3.97 -16.39
C LEU A 48 48.44 4.18 -17.20
N MET A 49 47.75 5.30 -16.98
CA MET A 49 46.52 5.67 -17.68
C MET A 49 46.79 6.47 -18.96
N ASP A 50 47.83 7.31 -18.95
CA ASP A 50 48.32 8.14 -20.06
C ASP A 50 49.21 7.28 -20.98
N ASP A 51 48.58 6.64 -21.97
CA ASP A 51 49.20 5.64 -22.85
C ASP A 51 50.06 6.29 -23.93
N ASP A 52 49.66 7.46 -24.41
CA ASP A 52 50.40 8.23 -25.41
C ASP A 52 51.46 9.19 -24.83
N ARG A 53 51.43 9.40 -23.51
CA ARG A 53 52.36 10.22 -22.72
C ARG A 53 52.32 11.70 -23.11
N ASP A 54 51.15 12.19 -23.50
CA ASP A 54 50.96 13.60 -23.80
C ASP A 54 50.86 14.49 -22.53
N GLY A 55 50.76 13.85 -21.36
CA GLY A 55 50.68 14.51 -20.05
C GLY A 55 49.25 14.76 -19.57
N SER A 56 48.26 14.24 -20.27
CA SER A 56 46.84 14.25 -19.92
C SER A 56 46.22 12.89 -20.21
N VAL A 57 45.17 12.53 -19.46
CA VAL A 57 44.42 11.30 -19.73
C VAL A 57 43.13 11.67 -20.44
N ASP A 58 42.93 11.16 -21.64
CA ASP A 58 41.73 11.42 -22.42
C ASP A 58 40.57 10.44 -22.11
N ARG A 59 39.44 10.63 -22.80
CA ARG A 59 38.27 9.78 -22.59
C ARG A 59 38.45 8.35 -23.09
N GLN A 60 39.23 8.14 -24.13
CA GLN A 60 39.43 6.82 -24.70
C GLN A 60 40.40 6.00 -23.82
N GLU A 61 41.49 6.61 -23.38
CA GLU A 61 42.50 6.03 -22.50
C GLU A 61 41.91 5.62 -21.15
N SER A 62 41.21 6.54 -20.48
CA SER A 62 40.53 6.25 -19.22
C SER A 62 39.46 5.15 -19.35
N HIS A 63 38.77 5.06 -20.50
CA HIS A 63 37.79 4.01 -20.76
C HIS A 63 38.44 2.64 -20.99
N GLU A 64 39.59 2.60 -21.69
CA GLU A 64 40.39 1.38 -21.88
C GLU A 64 40.93 0.89 -20.53
N PHE A 65 41.52 1.79 -19.74
CA PHE A 65 42.00 1.49 -18.39
C PHE A 65 40.91 0.93 -17.47
N LEU A 66 39.72 1.55 -17.45
CA LEU A 66 38.60 1.10 -16.60
C LEU A 66 38.11 -0.32 -16.94
N ARG A 67 38.20 -0.70 -18.21
CA ARG A 67 37.72 -1.99 -18.71
C ARG A 67 38.79 -3.08 -18.61
N GLU A 68 40.03 -2.77 -18.95
CA GLU A 68 41.12 -3.75 -19.06
C GLU A 68 41.84 -3.95 -17.73
N ASP A 69 42.17 -2.86 -17.03
CA ASP A 69 42.97 -2.90 -15.81
C ASP A 69 42.10 -2.90 -14.54
N LEU A 70 41.07 -2.05 -14.48
CA LEU A 70 40.18 -1.97 -13.30
C LEU A 70 39.04 -3.02 -13.31
N GLN A 71 38.77 -3.64 -14.46
CA GLN A 71 37.66 -4.60 -14.67
C GLN A 71 36.32 -4.10 -14.10
N CYS A 72 36.04 -2.81 -14.27
CA CYS A 72 34.84 -2.20 -13.74
C CYS A 72 33.58 -2.73 -14.45
N SER A 73 32.56 -3.12 -13.68
CA SER A 73 31.28 -3.57 -14.24
C SER A 73 30.43 -2.44 -14.83
N ASP A 74 30.63 -1.19 -14.38
CA ASP A 74 29.94 0.00 -14.89
C ASP A 74 30.95 1.12 -15.21
N PRO A 75 31.64 1.01 -16.36
CA PRO A 75 32.64 2.00 -16.76
C PRO A 75 32.02 3.36 -17.08
N SER A 76 30.77 3.43 -17.55
CA SER A 76 30.14 4.68 -18.01
C SER A 76 29.87 5.67 -16.88
N ALA A 77 29.34 5.22 -15.74
CA ALA A 77 29.06 6.10 -14.59
C ALA A 77 30.35 6.60 -13.92
N ARG A 78 31.40 5.79 -13.94
CA ARG A 78 32.71 6.16 -13.39
C ARG A 78 33.50 7.06 -14.31
N HIS A 79 33.40 6.82 -15.60
CA HIS A 79 33.98 7.64 -16.65
C HIS A 79 33.46 9.09 -16.61
N SER A 80 32.15 9.29 -16.41
CA SER A 80 31.58 10.62 -16.23
C SER A 80 31.98 11.30 -14.92
N SER A 81 32.23 10.55 -13.85
CA SER A 81 32.70 11.11 -12.58
C SER A 81 34.15 11.59 -12.66
N PHE A 82 35.01 10.90 -13.41
CA PHE A 82 36.43 11.25 -13.57
C PHE A 82 36.62 12.47 -14.46
N HIS A 83 35.93 12.50 -15.61
CA HIS A 83 36.04 13.60 -16.58
C HIS A 83 35.09 14.77 -16.31
N ARG A 84 33.99 14.57 -15.57
CA ARG A 84 32.91 15.56 -15.38
C ARG A 84 32.45 16.17 -16.71
N GLU A 85 32.93 17.37 -17.05
CA GLU A 85 32.69 18.07 -18.32
C GLU A 85 33.92 18.14 -19.23
N ASP A 86 35.11 17.86 -18.68
CA ASP A 86 36.39 17.98 -19.36
C ASP A 86 36.59 16.81 -20.35
N SER A 87 37.42 17.06 -21.37
CA SER A 87 37.76 16.06 -22.39
C SER A 87 39.03 15.29 -22.07
N ALA A 88 39.90 15.87 -21.25
CA ALA A 88 41.15 15.28 -20.79
C ALA A 88 41.45 15.80 -19.37
N VAL A 89 42.06 14.96 -18.55
CA VAL A 89 42.44 15.28 -17.17
C VAL A 89 43.95 15.28 -17.07
N SER A 90 44.54 16.42 -16.70
CA SER A 90 45.98 16.52 -16.45
C SER A 90 46.36 15.94 -15.10
N PHE A 91 47.65 15.60 -14.94
CA PHE A 91 48.15 15.11 -13.64
C PHE A 91 47.95 16.11 -12.50
N ALA A 92 48.08 17.42 -12.76
CA ALA A 92 47.86 18.46 -11.75
C ALA A 92 46.41 18.48 -11.27
N GLU A 93 45.44 18.37 -12.19
CA GLU A 93 44.02 18.29 -11.87
C GLU A 93 43.68 17.00 -11.10
N MET A 94 44.29 15.88 -11.46
CA MET A 94 44.15 14.62 -10.75
C MET A 94 44.67 14.72 -9.30
N TRP A 95 45.81 15.37 -9.09
CA TRP A 95 46.38 15.61 -7.76
C TRP A 95 45.51 16.54 -6.92
N ASP A 96 44.99 17.61 -7.51
CA ASP A 96 44.09 18.54 -6.81
C ASP A 96 42.75 17.89 -6.48
N ALA A 97 42.20 17.09 -7.39
CA ALA A 97 41.00 16.30 -7.14
C ALA A 97 41.20 15.30 -5.99
N TRP A 98 42.36 14.63 -5.94
CA TRP A 98 42.72 13.73 -4.84
C TRP A 98 42.80 14.47 -3.50
N ARG A 99 43.48 15.62 -3.42
CA ARG A 99 43.56 16.42 -2.18
C ARG A 99 42.21 16.97 -1.72
N ALA A 100 41.33 17.29 -2.66
CA ALA A 100 39.97 17.74 -2.36
C ALA A 100 39.03 16.60 -1.95
N SER A 101 39.40 15.34 -2.20
CA SER A 101 38.57 14.17 -1.93
C SER A 101 38.33 13.95 -0.43
N GLU A 102 37.19 13.33 -0.10
CA GLU A 102 36.90 12.91 1.28
C GLU A 102 37.86 11.82 1.75
N VAL A 103 38.36 11.02 0.82
CA VAL A 103 39.28 9.91 1.06
C VAL A 103 40.61 10.41 1.63
N TYR A 104 41.13 11.54 1.13
CA TYR A 104 42.35 12.13 1.66
C TYR A 104 42.22 12.47 3.15
N LYS A 105 41.01 12.77 3.64
CA LYS A 105 40.71 13.10 5.04
C LYS A 105 40.45 11.88 5.92
N TRP A 106 40.50 10.66 5.38
CA TRP A 106 40.23 9.45 6.14
C TRP A 106 41.25 9.21 7.24
N THR A 107 40.72 8.89 8.42
CA THR A 107 41.51 8.43 9.56
C THR A 107 41.88 6.96 9.40
N SER A 108 42.79 6.45 10.24
CA SER A 108 43.13 5.03 10.25
C SER A 108 41.91 4.15 10.53
N ASP A 109 40.99 4.58 11.40
CA ASP A 109 39.75 3.85 11.67
C ASP A 109 38.82 3.75 10.45
N ASP A 110 38.75 4.81 9.62
CA ASP A 110 37.96 4.80 8.39
C ASP A 110 38.57 3.86 7.34
N VAL A 111 39.90 3.85 7.23
CA VAL A 111 40.63 2.91 6.36
C VAL A 111 40.42 1.46 6.83
N LEU A 112 40.44 1.20 8.14
CA LEU A 112 40.16 -0.12 8.70
C LEU A 112 38.75 -0.60 8.35
N ARG A 113 37.75 0.27 8.53
CA ARG A 113 36.36 -0.05 8.12
C ARG A 113 36.26 -0.34 6.63
N TRP A 114 36.96 0.43 5.80
CA TRP A 114 37.02 0.20 4.36
C TRP A 114 37.67 -1.15 4.02
N VAL A 115 38.76 -1.54 4.68
CA VAL A 115 39.41 -2.84 4.49
C VAL A 115 38.49 -3.99 4.90
N GLU A 116 37.72 -3.82 5.97
CA GLU A 116 36.76 -4.82 6.46
C GLU A 116 35.54 -4.95 5.53
N GLU A 117 34.84 -3.83 5.24
CA GLU A 117 33.55 -3.83 4.56
C GLU A 117 33.65 -3.86 3.03
N THR A 118 34.64 -3.18 2.45
CA THR A 118 34.76 -3.03 0.99
C THR A 118 35.80 -3.96 0.38
N VAL A 119 36.94 -4.12 1.04
CA VAL A 119 38.02 -4.99 0.56
C VAL A 119 37.80 -6.44 1.02
N GLU A 120 37.02 -6.64 2.10
CA GLU A 120 36.71 -7.94 2.70
C GLU A 120 37.98 -8.69 3.12
N LEU A 121 38.96 -7.97 3.68
CA LEU A 121 40.23 -8.53 4.15
C LEU A 121 40.43 -8.24 5.65
N PRO A 122 39.57 -8.78 6.54
CA PRO A 122 39.65 -8.51 7.98
C PRO A 122 40.95 -9.03 8.61
N GLN A 123 41.61 -10.00 7.98
CA GLN A 123 42.84 -10.61 8.47
C GLN A 123 44.05 -9.68 8.52
N TYR A 124 44.03 -8.54 7.81
CA TYR A 124 45.12 -7.57 7.81
C TYR A 124 44.83 -6.33 8.66
N LEU A 125 43.65 -6.25 9.32
CA LEU A 125 43.24 -5.05 10.07
C LEU A 125 44.24 -4.63 11.14
N GLU A 126 44.75 -5.58 11.92
CA GLU A 126 45.73 -5.26 12.97
C GLU A 126 47.03 -4.70 12.38
N LEU A 127 47.47 -5.15 11.20
CA LEU A 127 48.67 -4.63 10.54
C LEU A 127 48.47 -3.21 10.00
N PHE A 128 47.28 -2.91 9.46
CA PHE A 128 46.93 -1.55 9.04
C PHE A 128 46.87 -0.60 10.24
N ARG A 129 46.40 -1.09 11.38
CA ARG A 129 46.33 -0.35 12.64
C ARG A 129 47.72 -0.08 13.22
N ASP A 130 48.56 -1.10 13.30
CA ASP A 130 49.93 -1.01 13.84
C ASP A 130 50.81 -0.04 13.04
N HIS A 131 50.62 -0.01 11.72
CA HIS A 131 51.34 0.90 10.83
C HIS A 131 50.65 2.27 10.63
N ASN A 132 49.51 2.50 11.30
CA ASN A 132 48.74 3.74 11.25
C ASN A 132 48.43 4.24 9.82
N ILE A 133 48.03 3.32 8.95
CA ILE A 133 47.72 3.62 7.55
C ILE A 133 46.45 4.47 7.50
N SER A 134 46.60 5.68 6.97
CA SER A 134 45.53 6.69 6.85
C SER A 134 45.23 7.00 5.38
N GLY A 135 44.18 7.79 5.12
CA GLY A 135 43.76 8.20 3.77
C GLY A 135 44.89 8.64 2.81
N PRO A 136 45.85 9.49 3.24
CA PRO A 136 46.95 9.94 2.40
C PRO A 136 47.85 8.82 1.86
N HIS A 137 47.88 7.65 2.49
CA HIS A 137 48.71 6.51 2.10
C HIS A 137 48.04 5.59 1.06
N LEU A 138 46.74 5.79 0.77
CA LEU A 138 46.01 4.93 -0.17
C LEU A 138 46.54 4.96 -1.62
N PRO A 139 47.03 6.09 -2.18
CA PRO A 139 47.68 6.09 -3.50
C PRO A 139 48.88 5.13 -3.56
N GLN A 140 49.62 4.97 -2.46
CA GLN A 140 50.77 4.06 -2.40
C GLN A 140 50.33 2.58 -2.43
N LEU A 141 49.15 2.28 -1.87
CA LEU A 141 48.51 0.97 -1.99
C LEU A 141 48.00 0.73 -3.41
N ALA A 142 47.42 1.75 -4.05
CA ALA A 142 46.91 1.70 -5.42
C ALA A 142 48.04 1.52 -6.47
N ALA A 143 49.21 2.14 -6.24
CA ALA A 143 50.40 1.95 -7.06
C ALA A 143 51.11 0.60 -6.80
N SER A 144 50.58 -0.24 -5.90
CA SER A 144 51.18 -1.51 -5.49
C SER A 144 52.64 -1.38 -5.04
N ASN A 145 52.91 -0.41 -4.15
CA ASN A 145 54.26 -0.26 -3.61
C ASN A 145 54.68 -1.53 -2.85
N GLN A 146 55.68 -2.23 -3.38
CA GLN A 146 56.12 -3.52 -2.86
C GLN A 146 56.73 -3.38 -1.46
N THR A 147 57.32 -2.23 -1.13
CA THR A 147 57.90 -1.96 0.20
C THR A 147 56.80 -1.86 1.26
N LEU A 148 55.68 -1.21 0.95
CA LEU A 148 54.54 -1.07 1.86
C LEU A 148 53.76 -2.38 1.98
N LEU A 149 53.38 -3.01 0.86
CA LEU A 149 52.56 -4.22 0.87
C LEU A 149 53.31 -5.47 1.37
N THR A 150 54.58 -5.63 0.98
CA THR A 150 55.36 -6.84 1.27
C THR A 150 56.29 -6.64 2.47
N GLY A 151 56.86 -5.43 2.62
CA GLY A 151 57.78 -5.12 3.71
C GLY A 151 57.10 -4.72 5.01
N LEU A 152 56.03 -3.91 4.98
CA LEU A 152 55.32 -3.46 6.18
C LEU A 152 54.10 -4.35 6.47
N LEU A 153 53.19 -4.49 5.50
CA LEU A 153 51.93 -5.23 5.71
C LEU A 153 52.05 -6.76 5.56
N HIS A 154 53.23 -7.28 5.22
CA HIS A 154 53.49 -8.72 5.05
C HIS A 154 52.43 -9.49 4.24
N ILE A 155 51.81 -8.85 3.25
CA ILE A 155 50.79 -9.50 2.41
C ILE A 155 51.52 -10.35 1.35
N THR A 156 51.76 -11.62 1.69
CA THR A 156 52.49 -12.55 0.82
C THR A 156 51.65 -13.02 -0.37
N ASP A 157 50.33 -13.12 -0.21
CA ASP A 157 49.43 -13.55 -1.28
C ASP A 157 49.33 -12.50 -2.38
N ARG A 158 49.49 -12.94 -3.63
CA ARG A 158 49.32 -12.11 -4.83
C ARG A 158 47.85 -11.74 -5.03
N SER A 159 46.92 -12.62 -4.68
CA SER A 159 45.48 -12.39 -4.88
C SER A 159 44.98 -11.22 -4.02
N HIS A 160 45.34 -11.22 -2.73
CA HIS A 160 44.97 -10.18 -1.78
C HIS A 160 45.62 -8.83 -2.11
N ARG A 161 46.90 -8.84 -2.53
CA ARG A 161 47.58 -7.61 -2.99
C ARG A 161 46.87 -7.00 -4.18
N HIS A 162 46.54 -7.82 -5.18
CA HIS A 162 45.85 -7.32 -6.37
C HIS A 162 44.42 -6.83 -6.04
N LYS A 163 43.67 -7.54 -5.20
CA LYS A 163 42.35 -7.09 -4.73
C LYS A 163 42.43 -5.75 -4.00
N LEU A 164 43.37 -5.62 -3.06
CA LEU A 164 43.60 -4.39 -2.31
C LEU A 164 44.03 -3.24 -3.24
N GLN A 165 44.93 -3.51 -4.18
CA GLN A 165 45.38 -2.54 -5.18
C GLN A 165 44.21 -2.02 -6.01
N LEU A 166 43.39 -2.91 -6.60
CA LEU A 166 42.24 -2.53 -7.42
C LEU A 166 41.22 -1.72 -6.62
N LYS A 167 40.95 -2.11 -5.37
CA LYS A 167 40.03 -1.37 -4.50
C LYS A 167 40.62 -0.01 -4.09
N ALA A 168 41.90 0.07 -3.77
CA ALA A 168 42.56 1.33 -3.43
C ALA A 168 42.55 2.29 -4.63
N LEU A 169 42.84 1.78 -5.82
CA LEU A 169 42.78 2.53 -7.08
C LEU A 169 41.37 3.05 -7.35
N ASP A 170 40.35 2.20 -7.16
CA ASP A 170 38.94 2.60 -7.27
C ASP A 170 38.62 3.78 -6.33
N VAL A 171 39.05 3.70 -5.07
CA VAL A 171 38.79 4.74 -4.08
C VAL A 171 39.58 6.03 -4.33
N VAL A 172 40.81 5.93 -4.83
CA VAL A 172 41.64 7.09 -5.16
C VAL A 172 41.11 7.85 -6.38
N LEU A 173 40.62 7.12 -7.39
CA LEU A 173 40.12 7.72 -8.63
C LEU A 173 38.67 8.22 -8.52
N PHE A 174 37.81 7.50 -7.79
CA PHE A 174 36.36 7.74 -7.78
C PHE A 174 35.80 8.16 -6.42
N GLY A 175 36.62 8.12 -5.36
CA GLY A 175 36.22 8.50 -4.02
C GLY A 175 35.65 7.34 -3.18
N PRO A 176 35.00 7.65 -2.05
CA PRO A 176 34.47 6.65 -1.13
C PRO A 176 33.53 5.68 -1.86
N PRO A 177 33.66 4.35 -1.64
CA PRO A 177 32.69 3.43 -2.19
C PRO A 177 31.31 3.76 -1.60
N PRO A 178 30.23 3.75 -2.39
CA PRO A 178 28.90 3.97 -1.86
C PRO A 178 28.62 2.91 -0.80
N ALA A 179 28.30 3.33 0.42
CA ALA A 179 28.10 2.42 1.55
C ALA A 179 27.18 1.26 1.15
N THR A 180 27.74 0.05 1.17
CA THR A 180 27.07 -1.20 0.75
C THR A 180 25.77 -1.41 1.51
N HIS A 181 25.67 -0.88 2.73
CA HIS A 181 24.51 -0.96 3.61
C HIS A 181 24.17 0.44 4.12
N SER A 182 23.21 1.11 3.49
CA SER A 182 22.65 2.32 4.10
C SER A 182 21.58 1.90 5.10
N PRO A 183 21.70 2.23 6.40
CA PRO A 183 20.72 1.81 7.41
C PRO A 183 19.30 2.32 7.10
N VAL A 184 19.21 3.42 6.33
CA VAL A 184 17.95 3.99 5.85
C VAL A 184 17.26 3.06 4.83
N LYS A 185 17.99 2.49 3.86
CA LYS A 185 17.39 1.54 2.89
C LYS A 185 16.92 0.28 3.59
N ASP A 186 17.70 -0.22 4.55
CA ASP A 186 17.32 -1.41 5.31
C ASP A 186 16.12 -1.15 6.22
N ALA A 187 16.05 0.03 6.84
CA ALA A 187 14.88 0.45 7.62
C ALA A 187 13.62 0.57 6.75
N ILE A 188 13.73 1.10 5.53
CA ILE A 188 12.61 1.20 4.58
C ILE A 188 12.18 -0.21 4.13
N LEU A 189 13.12 -1.10 3.84
CA LEU A 189 12.82 -2.49 3.46
C LEU A 189 12.09 -3.22 4.59
N VAL A 190 12.56 -3.11 5.82
CA VAL A 190 11.90 -3.71 6.99
C VAL A 190 10.51 -3.12 7.19
N ALA A 191 10.36 -1.79 7.09
CA ALA A 191 9.07 -1.13 7.19
C ALA A 191 8.08 -1.62 6.11
N ALA A 192 8.55 -1.82 4.87
CA ALA A 192 7.73 -2.33 3.77
C ALA A 192 7.26 -3.77 4.03
N VAL A 193 8.13 -4.65 4.53
CA VAL A 193 7.78 -6.02 4.90
C VAL A 193 6.75 -6.04 6.03
N VAL A 194 6.95 -5.23 7.07
CA VAL A 194 6.00 -5.11 8.20
C VAL A 194 4.64 -4.57 7.72
N ALA A 195 4.63 -3.57 6.83
CA ALA A 195 3.40 -3.04 6.24
C ALA A 195 2.67 -4.10 5.41
N GLY A 196 3.39 -4.91 4.63
CA GLY A 196 2.81 -6.01 3.85
C GLY A 196 2.17 -7.08 4.74
N LEU A 197 2.85 -7.49 5.81
CA LEU A 197 2.30 -8.45 6.79
C LEU A 197 1.11 -7.86 7.56
N GLY A 198 1.18 -6.58 7.93
CA GLY A 198 0.09 -5.85 8.58
C GLY A 198 -1.16 -5.78 7.70
N ALA A 199 -1.00 -5.43 6.43
CA ALA A 199 -2.09 -5.41 5.45
C ALA A 199 -2.67 -6.81 5.23
N GLY A 200 -1.82 -7.84 5.13
CA GLY A 200 -2.25 -9.24 5.03
C GLY A 200 -3.06 -9.70 6.26
N TRP A 201 -2.63 -9.33 7.46
CA TRP A 201 -3.34 -9.63 8.71
C TRP A 201 -4.71 -8.93 8.78
N VAL A 202 -4.77 -7.63 8.44
CA VAL A 202 -6.02 -6.87 8.40
C VAL A 202 -6.98 -7.45 7.35
N ALA A 203 -6.50 -7.77 6.16
CA ALA A 203 -7.30 -8.43 5.11
C ALA A 203 -7.83 -9.79 5.58
N PHE A 204 -7.02 -10.57 6.31
CA PHE A 204 -7.45 -11.83 6.89
C PHE A 204 -8.55 -11.66 7.95
N LEU A 205 -8.43 -10.67 8.84
CA LEU A 205 -9.48 -10.33 9.81
C LEU A 205 -10.76 -9.84 9.13
N GLN A 206 -10.64 -8.97 8.13
CA GLN A 206 -11.78 -8.50 7.36
C GLN A 206 -12.45 -9.67 6.64
N SER A 207 -11.69 -10.54 5.97
CA SER A 207 -12.21 -11.74 5.30
C SER A 207 -13.01 -12.65 6.25
N LYS A 208 -12.58 -12.81 7.51
CA LYS A 208 -13.35 -13.52 8.54
C LYS A 208 -14.62 -12.76 9.00
N ARG A 209 -14.64 -11.43 8.96
CA ARG A 209 -15.84 -10.62 9.26
C ARG A 209 -16.84 -10.67 8.09
N TRP A 210 -16.40 -10.50 6.85
CA TRP A 210 -17.24 -10.56 5.64
C TRP A 210 -17.94 -11.91 5.48
N ARG A 211 -17.23 -13.03 5.72
CA ARG A 211 -17.85 -14.36 5.70
C ARG A 211 -19.02 -14.51 6.67
N ARG A 212 -19.02 -13.78 7.79
CA ARG A 212 -20.13 -13.78 8.75
C ARG A 212 -21.31 -12.91 8.31
N HIS A 213 -21.06 -11.85 7.54
CA HIS A 213 -22.12 -11.02 6.97
C HIS A 213 -22.81 -11.70 5.80
N VAL A 214 -22.04 -12.33 4.89
CA VAL A 214 -22.60 -13.07 3.74
C VAL A 214 -23.50 -14.22 4.19
N ARG A 215 -23.07 -14.98 5.21
CA ARG A 215 -23.91 -16.06 5.78
C ARG A 215 -25.20 -15.56 6.44
N ARG A 216 -25.21 -14.33 6.97
CA ARG A 216 -26.44 -13.72 7.52
C ARG A 216 -27.37 -13.26 6.41
N MET A 217 -26.82 -12.70 5.33
CA MET A 217 -27.61 -12.28 4.17
C MET A 217 -28.27 -13.46 3.44
N GLU A 218 -27.62 -14.62 3.41
CA GLU A 218 -28.20 -15.85 2.84
C GLU A 218 -29.41 -16.32 3.64
N LEU A 219 -29.31 -16.33 4.98
CA LEU A 219 -30.42 -16.67 5.86
C LEU A 219 -31.56 -15.64 5.79
N GLU A 220 -31.24 -14.35 5.63
CA GLU A 220 -32.25 -13.30 5.46
C GLU A 220 -32.96 -13.42 4.10
N LEU A 221 -32.26 -13.81 3.03
CA LEU A 221 -32.86 -14.10 1.72
C LEU A 221 -33.81 -15.29 1.75
N GLU A 222 -33.44 -16.38 2.41
CA GLU A 222 -34.31 -17.55 2.59
C GLU A 222 -35.57 -17.18 3.41
N SER A 223 -35.41 -16.35 4.44
CA SER A 223 -36.54 -15.89 5.26
C SER A 223 -37.48 -14.93 4.51
N LEU A 224 -36.93 -14.08 3.63
CA LEU A 224 -37.70 -13.17 2.79
C LEU A 224 -38.46 -13.92 1.69
N GLN A 225 -37.86 -14.95 1.10
CA GLN A 225 -38.51 -15.82 0.13
C GLN A 225 -39.67 -16.60 0.78
N GLN A 226 -39.49 -17.07 2.01
CA GLN A 226 -40.56 -17.72 2.77
C GLN A 226 -41.70 -16.75 3.13
N ALA A 227 -41.38 -15.48 3.41
CA ALA A 227 -42.39 -14.44 3.62
C ALA A 227 -43.16 -14.11 2.33
N GLU A 228 -42.49 -14.08 1.18
CA GLU A 228 -43.11 -13.90 -0.14
C GLU A 228 -44.11 -15.02 -0.45
N GLU A 229 -43.73 -16.28 -0.24
CA GLU A 229 -44.64 -17.43 -0.41
C GLU A 229 -45.86 -17.34 0.51
N SER A 230 -45.67 -16.92 1.76
CA SER A 230 -46.78 -16.76 2.72
C SER A 230 -47.77 -15.64 2.34
N LEU A 231 -47.28 -14.56 1.71
CA LEU A 231 -48.14 -13.47 1.22
C LEU A 231 -48.96 -13.92 0.01
N ILE A 232 -48.38 -14.73 -0.88
CA ILE A 232 -49.10 -15.32 -2.01
C ILE A 232 -50.18 -16.28 -1.51
N GLU A 233 -49.86 -17.10 -0.50
CA GLU A 233 -50.83 -18.02 0.11
C GLU A 233 -52.00 -17.28 0.76
N LEU A 234 -51.73 -16.17 1.45
CA LEU A 234 -52.76 -15.33 2.06
C LEU A 234 -53.62 -14.62 1.02
N GLN A 235 -53.05 -14.14 -0.09
CA GLN A 235 -53.83 -13.60 -1.22
C GLN A 235 -54.75 -14.66 -1.82
N ASN A 236 -54.26 -15.89 -2.05
CA ASN A 236 -55.08 -16.98 -2.56
C ASN A 236 -56.21 -17.39 -1.61
N LYS A 237 -55.96 -17.36 -0.29
CA LYS A 237 -57.00 -17.61 0.71
C LYS A 237 -58.05 -16.50 0.75
N LEU A 238 -57.65 -15.24 0.55
CA LEU A 238 -58.57 -14.11 0.45
C LEU A 238 -59.44 -14.21 -0.81
N THR A 239 -58.85 -14.51 -1.97
CA THR A 239 -59.64 -14.70 -3.20
C THR A 239 -60.59 -15.88 -3.10
N GLN A 240 -60.16 -16.98 -2.49
CA GLN A 240 -61.02 -18.14 -2.23
C GLN A 240 -62.18 -17.79 -1.27
N ALA A 241 -61.92 -17.04 -0.20
CA ALA A 241 -62.95 -16.60 0.73
C ALA A 241 -63.93 -15.59 0.08
N GLU A 242 -63.45 -14.72 -0.80
CA GLU A 242 -64.31 -13.82 -1.59
C GLU A 242 -65.18 -14.61 -2.58
N GLU A 243 -64.65 -15.66 -3.22
CA GLU A 243 -65.42 -16.53 -4.09
C GLU A 243 -66.50 -17.31 -3.33
N GLU A 244 -66.18 -17.84 -2.15
CA GLU A 244 -67.13 -18.52 -1.28
C GLU A 244 -68.23 -17.55 -0.80
N GLN A 245 -67.86 -16.32 -0.40
CA GLN A 245 -68.85 -15.28 -0.07
C GLN A 245 -69.74 -14.92 -1.25
N ARG A 246 -69.19 -14.76 -2.47
CA ARG A 246 -69.99 -14.49 -3.68
C ARG A 246 -70.93 -15.64 -4.01
N ASN A 247 -70.49 -16.89 -3.83
CA ASN A 247 -71.34 -18.07 -4.01
C ASN A 247 -72.48 -18.07 -3.00
N VAL A 248 -72.19 -17.88 -1.71
CA VAL A 248 -73.18 -17.82 -0.63
C VAL A 248 -74.16 -16.65 -0.83
N GLU A 249 -73.70 -15.49 -1.29
CA GLU A 249 -74.58 -14.38 -1.66
C GLU A 249 -75.46 -14.69 -2.86
N SER A 250 -74.95 -15.40 -3.87
CA SER A 250 -75.72 -15.81 -5.05
C SER A 250 -76.80 -16.84 -4.70
N GLU A 251 -76.48 -17.80 -3.82
CA GLU A 251 -77.42 -18.78 -3.30
C GLU A 251 -78.48 -18.10 -2.44
N LYS A 252 -78.08 -17.13 -1.59
CA LYS A 252 -79.00 -16.32 -0.79
C LYS A 252 -79.98 -15.53 -1.66
N ARG A 253 -79.51 -14.88 -2.74
CA ARG A 253 -80.39 -14.17 -3.69
C ARG A 253 -81.33 -15.11 -4.45
N SER A 254 -80.87 -16.30 -4.80
CA SER A 254 -81.69 -17.36 -5.42
C SER A 254 -82.78 -17.85 -4.46
N LEU A 255 -82.43 -18.10 -3.19
CA LEU A 255 -83.35 -18.48 -2.13
C LEU A 255 -84.36 -17.37 -1.83
N GLU A 256 -83.93 -16.11 -1.72
CA GLU A 256 -84.82 -14.95 -1.51
C GLU A 256 -85.82 -14.78 -2.66
N SER A 257 -85.38 -14.97 -3.91
CA SER A 257 -86.27 -14.92 -5.08
C SER A 257 -87.31 -16.04 -5.03
N ARG A 258 -86.90 -17.27 -4.69
CA ARG A 258 -87.83 -18.41 -4.53
C ARG A 258 -88.81 -18.19 -3.38
N LEU A 259 -88.38 -17.59 -2.28
CA LEU A 259 -89.25 -17.23 -1.14
C LEU A 259 -90.23 -16.12 -1.51
N ARG A 260 -89.81 -15.09 -2.24
CA ARG A 260 -90.70 -14.02 -2.75
C ARG A 260 -91.75 -14.58 -3.70
N THR A 261 -91.37 -15.45 -4.64
CA THR A 261 -92.34 -16.11 -5.53
C THR A 261 -93.33 -16.98 -4.75
N ARG A 262 -92.89 -17.67 -3.69
CA ARG A 262 -93.79 -18.42 -2.80
C ARG A 262 -94.74 -17.48 -2.04
N PHE A 263 -94.24 -16.36 -1.54
CA PHE A 263 -95.04 -15.36 -0.83
C PHE A 263 -96.07 -14.71 -1.76
N GLU A 264 -95.70 -14.35 -2.98
CA GLU A 264 -96.61 -13.82 -4.00
C GLU A 264 -97.67 -14.84 -4.40
N ARG A 265 -97.29 -16.13 -4.52
CA ARG A 265 -98.24 -17.21 -4.80
C ARG A 265 -99.21 -17.44 -3.63
N MET A 266 -98.74 -17.28 -2.40
CA MET A 266 -99.58 -17.34 -1.19
C MET A 266 -100.50 -16.11 -1.09
N ARG A 267 -100.01 -14.93 -1.49
CA ARG A 267 -100.78 -13.67 -1.54
C ARG A 267 -101.83 -13.66 -2.66
N ALA A 268 -101.54 -14.28 -3.80
CA ALA A 268 -102.49 -14.50 -4.89
C ALA A 268 -103.59 -15.51 -4.51
N VAL A 269 -103.33 -16.40 -3.55
CA VAL A 269 -104.31 -17.34 -2.98
C VAL A 269 -105.05 -16.74 -1.78
N GLY A 270 -104.51 -15.70 -1.13
CA GLY A 270 -105.05 -15.09 0.10
C GLY A 270 -105.65 -13.69 -0.04
N GLY A 271 -106.11 -13.30 -1.23
CA GLY A 271 -106.72 -11.99 -1.46
C GLY A 271 -108.24 -11.96 -1.21
N GLY A 272 -108.65 -11.73 0.04
CA GLY A 272 -110.02 -11.37 0.44
C GLY A 272 -110.04 -10.78 1.87
N PRO A 273 -110.80 -9.71 2.15
CA PRO A 273 -110.40 -8.67 3.11
C PRO A 273 -110.91 -8.91 4.53
N GLU A 274 -110.19 -8.42 5.55
CA GLU A 274 -110.70 -7.44 6.53
C GLU A 274 -109.76 -7.25 7.74
N ASN A 275 -109.77 -6.00 8.19
CA ASN A 275 -109.54 -5.45 9.53
C ASN A 275 -108.15 -5.39 10.19
N LYS A 276 -107.90 -4.14 10.62
CA LYS A 276 -106.93 -3.65 11.59
C LYS A 276 -107.09 -4.39 12.92
N GLU A 277 -106.00 -4.63 13.64
CA GLU A 277 -105.56 -3.82 14.78
C GLU A 277 -104.40 -4.49 15.54
N LEU A 278 -103.45 -3.65 15.99
CA LEU A 278 -102.60 -3.80 17.18
C LEU A 278 -101.68 -5.05 17.22
N GLY A 279 -100.35 -4.97 17.09
CA GLY A 279 -99.46 -3.99 17.68
C GLY A 279 -98.98 -4.45 19.07
N ALA A 280 -98.15 -5.50 19.12
CA ALA A 280 -97.21 -5.83 20.20
C ALA A 280 -96.33 -7.01 19.71
N ASP A 281 -95.13 -7.16 20.28
CA ASP A 281 -94.15 -8.24 20.03
C ASP A 281 -93.25 -8.06 18.80
N ALA A 282 -92.48 -6.98 18.82
CA ALA A 282 -91.26 -6.87 18.02
C ALA A 282 -90.13 -6.21 18.84
N ASP A 283 -89.88 -6.71 20.05
CA ASP A 283 -88.79 -6.21 20.93
C ASP A 283 -87.87 -7.33 21.46
N GLU A 284 -87.85 -8.49 20.80
CA GLU A 284 -87.07 -9.66 21.25
C GLU A 284 -86.03 -10.18 20.25
N LYS A 285 -85.67 -9.38 19.24
CA LYS A 285 -84.68 -9.78 18.21
C LYS A 285 -83.58 -8.76 17.93
N TYR A 286 -83.36 -7.81 18.83
CA TYR A 286 -82.20 -6.91 18.77
C TYR A 286 -81.19 -7.09 19.93
N LYS A 287 -81.57 -7.77 21.03
CA LYS A 287 -80.66 -8.02 22.17
C LYS A 287 -79.63 -9.14 21.96
N GLY A 288 -79.78 -9.97 20.92
CA GLY A 288 -78.82 -11.06 20.64
C GLY A 288 -77.57 -10.62 19.88
N GLY A 289 -77.64 -9.49 19.16
CA GLY A 289 -76.52 -8.97 18.36
C GLY A 289 -75.54 -8.11 19.17
N GLU A 290 -76.05 -7.33 20.12
CA GLU A 290 -75.22 -6.48 20.98
C GLU A 290 -74.37 -7.32 21.95
N CYS A 291 -74.92 -8.42 22.48
CA CYS A 291 -74.19 -9.29 23.38
C CYS A 291 -72.98 -9.99 22.72
N GLY A 292 -73.03 -10.22 21.39
CA GLY A 292 -71.91 -10.77 20.62
C GLY A 292 -70.83 -9.73 20.30
N ALA A 293 -71.22 -8.49 20.04
CA ALA A 293 -70.29 -7.39 19.81
C ALA A 293 -69.49 -7.04 21.08
N ASP A 294 -70.13 -7.09 22.25
CA ASP A 294 -69.47 -6.82 23.52
C ASP A 294 -68.52 -7.96 23.93
N GLN A 295 -68.83 -9.21 23.55
CA GLN A 295 -67.95 -10.34 23.78
C GLN A 295 -66.69 -10.30 22.90
N LEU A 296 -66.80 -9.80 21.66
CA LEU A 296 -65.67 -9.54 20.75
C LEU A 296 -64.82 -8.34 21.20
N ARG A 297 -65.45 -7.29 21.73
CA ARG A 297 -64.71 -6.15 22.32
C ARG A 297 -63.95 -6.58 23.58
N ALA A 298 -64.54 -7.43 24.41
CA ALA A 298 -63.89 -7.95 25.60
C ALA A 298 -62.69 -8.87 25.27
N SER A 299 -62.75 -9.65 24.19
CA SER A 299 -61.61 -10.48 23.75
C SER A 299 -60.49 -9.65 23.14
N LEU A 300 -60.81 -8.64 22.32
CA LEU A 300 -59.84 -7.67 21.79
C LEU A 300 -59.12 -6.91 22.90
N HIS A 301 -59.87 -6.41 23.89
CA HIS A 301 -59.29 -5.69 25.02
C HIS A 301 -58.38 -6.59 25.89
N ARG A 302 -58.68 -7.88 26.01
CA ARG A 302 -57.79 -8.84 26.70
C ARG A 302 -56.50 -9.08 25.92
N ALA A 303 -56.60 -9.26 24.59
CA ALA A 303 -55.44 -9.40 23.72
C ALA A 303 -54.55 -8.14 23.75
N GLU A 304 -55.14 -6.94 23.75
CA GLU A 304 -54.39 -5.68 23.91
C GLU A 304 -53.67 -5.58 25.25
N LYS A 305 -54.28 -6.04 26.35
CA LYS A 305 -53.63 -6.07 27.67
C LYS A 305 -52.48 -7.07 27.72
N GLU A 306 -52.61 -8.23 27.09
CA GLU A 306 -51.52 -9.21 27.01
C GLU A 306 -50.35 -8.69 26.18
N LEU A 307 -50.62 -8.01 25.06
CA LEU A 307 -49.59 -7.35 24.26
C LEU A 307 -48.93 -6.19 25.02
N ALA A 308 -49.69 -5.42 25.81
CA ALA A 308 -49.13 -4.37 26.66
C ALA A 308 -48.21 -4.95 27.75
N MET A 309 -48.59 -6.05 28.40
CA MET A 309 -47.75 -6.74 29.40
C MET A 309 -46.46 -7.33 28.80
N LEU A 310 -46.54 -7.89 27.58
CA LEU A 310 -45.35 -8.36 26.84
C LEU A 310 -44.45 -7.20 26.40
N ARG A 311 -45.03 -6.06 26.03
CA ARG A 311 -44.29 -4.84 25.67
C ARG A 311 -43.54 -4.23 26.86
N GLU A 312 -44.15 -4.26 28.04
CA GLU A 312 -43.57 -3.67 29.25
C GLU A 312 -42.41 -4.52 29.82
N SER A 313 -42.51 -5.85 29.66
CA SER A 313 -41.45 -6.81 30.00
C SER A 313 -40.30 -6.89 28.99
N SER A 314 -40.55 -6.56 27.71
CA SER A 314 -39.54 -6.64 26.64
C SER A 314 -38.80 -5.33 26.37
N ILE A 315 -39.32 -4.17 26.81
CA ILE A 315 -38.70 -2.86 26.56
C ILE A 315 -37.85 -2.35 27.75
N THR A 316 -37.84 -3.05 28.88
CA THR A 316 -37.18 -2.58 30.11
C THR A 316 -35.84 -3.26 30.42
N THR A 317 -35.08 -3.68 29.41
CA THR A 317 -33.66 -3.97 29.62
C THR A 317 -32.86 -2.66 29.57
N PRO A 318 -32.18 -2.21 30.65
CA PRO A 318 -31.45 -0.92 30.67
C PRO A 318 -30.34 -0.84 29.62
N ALA A 319 -29.91 -1.98 29.07
CA ALA A 319 -28.91 -2.06 28.02
C ALA A 319 -29.44 -1.67 26.62
N LEU A 320 -30.74 -1.77 26.35
CA LEU A 320 -31.32 -1.55 24.99
C LEU A 320 -31.79 -0.11 24.75
N ARG A 321 -32.06 0.66 25.82
CA ARG A 321 -32.45 2.07 25.73
C ARG A 321 -31.43 2.95 24.98
N PRO A 322 -30.12 2.85 25.24
CA PRO A 322 -29.12 3.65 24.52
C PRO A 322 -29.07 3.31 23.04
N TRP A 323 -29.28 2.04 22.68
CA TRP A 323 -29.27 1.61 21.28
C TRP A 323 -30.49 2.11 20.52
N LEU A 324 -31.68 2.03 21.13
CA LEU A 324 -32.91 2.55 20.53
C LEU A 324 -32.85 4.07 20.35
N GLN A 325 -32.29 4.78 21.33
CA GLN A 325 -32.08 6.21 21.23
C GLN A 325 -31.09 6.55 20.11
N LEU A 326 -29.96 5.83 20.04
CA LEU A 326 -28.97 6.03 18.98
C LEU A 326 -29.54 5.73 17.59
N THR A 327 -30.37 4.69 17.44
CA THR A 327 -31.01 4.38 16.16
C THR A 327 -32.02 5.45 15.76
N TYR A 328 -32.76 6.00 16.72
CA TYR A 328 -33.70 7.09 16.46
C TYR A 328 -32.96 8.37 16.04
N GLU A 329 -31.89 8.73 16.74
CA GLU A 329 -31.04 9.88 16.39
C GLU A 329 -30.42 9.71 14.99
N LEU A 330 -29.93 8.51 14.64
CA LEU A 330 -29.43 8.22 13.30
C LEU A 330 -30.51 8.29 12.21
N GLU A 331 -31.72 7.79 12.50
CA GLU A 331 -32.85 7.83 11.57
C GLU A 331 -33.31 9.27 11.31
N GLU A 332 -33.32 10.11 12.35
CA GLU A 332 -33.64 11.52 12.24
C GLU A 332 -32.62 12.26 11.34
N GLU A 333 -31.32 12.04 11.54
CA GLU A 333 -30.28 12.63 10.69
C GLU A 333 -30.40 12.19 9.23
N GLN A 334 -30.66 10.90 8.98
CA GLN A 334 -30.87 10.37 7.64
C GLN A 334 -32.11 10.98 6.98
N GLY A 335 -33.22 11.10 7.71
CA GLY A 335 -34.44 11.73 7.20
C GLY A 335 -34.23 13.18 6.79
N VAL A 336 -33.47 13.94 7.60
CA VAL A 336 -33.12 15.33 7.28
C VAL A 336 -32.23 15.43 6.04
N LEU A 337 -31.23 14.56 5.90
CA LEU A 337 -30.38 14.51 4.72
C LEU A 337 -31.17 14.17 3.45
N GLN A 338 -32.07 13.19 3.52
CA GLN A 338 -32.94 12.84 2.40
C GLN A 338 -33.85 14.00 2.00
N ARG A 339 -34.41 14.74 2.97
CA ARG A 339 -35.19 15.94 2.70
C ARG A 339 -34.36 17.03 1.99
N LYS A 340 -33.16 17.33 2.47
CA LYS A 340 -32.25 18.31 1.83
C LYS A 340 -31.89 17.91 0.41
N LEU A 341 -31.64 16.63 0.16
CA LEU A 341 -31.30 16.11 -1.16
C LEU A 341 -32.50 16.20 -2.12
N ALA A 342 -33.71 15.93 -1.63
CA ALA A 342 -34.95 16.15 -2.38
C ALA A 342 -35.15 17.63 -2.71
N GLU A 343 -34.90 18.55 -1.77
CA GLU A 343 -34.99 20.00 -2.00
C GLU A 343 -33.98 20.48 -3.04
N GLN A 344 -32.74 19.97 -3.02
CA GLN A 344 -31.74 20.29 -4.05
C GLN A 344 -32.17 19.80 -5.44
N ARG A 345 -32.72 18.59 -5.53
CA ARG A 345 -33.26 18.05 -6.80
C ARG A 345 -34.43 18.90 -7.31
N LEU A 346 -35.31 19.34 -6.43
CA LEU A 346 -36.40 20.25 -6.78
C LEU A 346 -35.89 21.62 -7.21
N PHE A 347 -34.86 22.15 -6.54
CA PHE A 347 -34.23 23.42 -6.92
C PHE A 347 -33.57 23.34 -8.30
N SER A 348 -32.79 22.30 -8.58
CA SER A 348 -32.18 22.09 -9.89
C SER A 348 -33.24 21.94 -10.99
N ALA A 349 -34.31 21.20 -10.73
CA ALA A 349 -35.42 21.06 -11.68
C ALA A 349 -36.12 22.39 -11.93
N ARG A 350 -36.32 23.21 -10.88
CA ARG A 350 -36.96 24.53 -10.99
C ARG A 350 -36.10 25.53 -11.76
N GLU A 351 -34.79 25.51 -11.60
CA GLU A 351 -33.87 26.33 -12.39
C GLU A 351 -33.84 25.92 -13.87
N LEU A 352 -33.84 24.60 -14.16
CA LEU A 352 -33.93 24.11 -15.54
C LEU A 352 -35.20 24.59 -16.25
N VAL A 353 -36.37 24.45 -15.61
CA VAL A 353 -37.65 24.95 -16.15
C VAL A 353 -37.64 26.48 -16.32
N ARG A 354 -37.01 27.21 -15.40
CA ARG A 354 -36.88 28.68 -15.49
C ARG A 354 -35.99 29.11 -16.65
N VAL A 355 -34.93 28.37 -16.94
CA VAL A 355 -34.03 28.63 -18.09
C VAL A 355 -34.74 28.29 -19.41
N GLU A 356 -35.51 27.21 -19.46
CA GLU A 356 -36.33 26.87 -20.63
C GLU A 356 -37.42 27.92 -20.91
N MET A 357 -38.08 28.47 -19.89
CA MET A 357 -39.08 29.55 -20.08
C MET A 357 -38.49 30.90 -20.52
N LYS A 358 -37.16 31.09 -20.43
CA LYS A 358 -36.47 32.31 -20.87
C LYS A 358 -35.82 32.18 -22.25
N ARG A 359 -35.80 30.98 -22.83
CA ARG A 359 -35.52 30.75 -24.26
C ARG A 359 -36.81 30.81 -25.04
#